data_AF-A0AAX1U2A7-F1
#
_entry.id   AF-A0AAX1U2A7-F1
#
_cell.length_a   1.000
_cell.length_b   1.000
_cell.length_c   1.000
_cell.angle_alpha   90.00
_cell.angle_beta   90.00
_cell.angle_gamma   90.00
#
_symmetry.space_group_name_H-M   'P 1'
#
loop_
_entity.id
_entity.type
_entity.pdbx_description
1 polymer ?
#
loop_
_entity_poly.entity_id
_entity_poly.type
_entity_poly.pdbx_seq_one_letter_code
_entity_poly.pdbx_strand_id
1 'polypeptide(L)'
;MDLKESWIEEQAVNASALKNGKAIYQSGKFIKLYHSQDDTFYMGECSGSGSKNYITSADFQDASHPVFRCNCPSRQFPCKHSIGLLYAIMKSKDFEICEIPEDIIKKRERLNKRNQPKDEEENKAAKPKKVNKTANKKRWNKQLEGLVMCETMLQDITRMGIAAFTNSNLKDYEAIAKQMNDYYLPGIQRQILMLIYEAHCAQQQNAIYDGVIAQLVQLHQIVKKAKSYLNKKINEEEITQDDKIMEELIGHVWNLNELKEQGFYVENQELIQLGFRAEYNEALQEFVEEGFWYVHPLQELHKTINIRPKKAAKYIKEEDSFLEKVIAPTLYLYPQSGNRRIRYDEAFTTEQIQPQDYLNIMNIAKNDYEQVMKEVKNQLKNPLAHKELAMVIRYEEIRQHKDDFVMVDASGNMLTLSSMKGSSLHAFTSLPKEGLLHHQCALVIFSYDHKTHQLLAKPMSIISSEHIVRLLY
;
A
#
# COMPACT_ATOMS: atom_id res chain seq x y z
N MET A 1 -23.63 4.72 27.07
CA MET A 1 -22.29 4.57 26.45
C MET A 1 -21.45 5.81 26.77
N ASP A 2 -20.19 5.68 27.19
CA ASP A 2 -19.33 6.83 27.55
C ASP A 2 -18.29 7.08 26.43
N LEU A 3 -18.58 8.04 25.55
CA LEU A 3 -17.72 8.37 24.41
C LEU A 3 -16.73 9.48 24.80
N LYS A 4 -15.45 9.34 24.46
CA LYS A 4 -14.44 10.40 24.67
C LYS A 4 -14.36 11.32 23.45
N GLU A 5 -14.06 12.60 23.67
CA GLU A 5 -13.91 13.57 22.58
C GLU A 5 -12.80 13.17 21.61
N SER A 6 -11.64 12.69 22.12
CA SER A 6 -10.53 12.20 21.30
C SER A 6 -10.93 11.07 20.34
N TRP A 7 -11.83 10.20 20.76
CA TRP A 7 -12.33 9.11 19.91
C TRP A 7 -13.21 9.64 18.78
N ILE A 8 -14.04 10.66 19.03
CA ILE A 8 -14.85 11.31 17.98
C ILE A 8 -13.94 11.99 16.94
N GLU A 9 -12.81 12.54 17.37
CA GLU A 9 -11.80 13.14 16.48
C GLU A 9 -11.16 12.09 15.56
N GLU A 10 -10.82 10.90 16.10
CA GLU A 10 -10.30 9.76 15.33
C GLU A 10 -11.29 9.25 14.28
N GLN A 11 -12.60 9.31 14.56
CA GLN A 11 -13.63 8.89 13.61
C GLN A 11 -13.86 9.91 12.48
N ALA A 12 -13.36 11.15 12.58
CA ALA A 12 -13.64 12.18 11.60
C ALA A 12 -12.80 12.02 10.32
N VAL A 13 -13.47 11.99 9.16
CA VAL A 13 -12.82 11.82 7.85
C VAL A 13 -11.88 12.99 7.49
N ASN A 14 -12.08 14.17 8.10
CA ASN A 14 -11.20 15.34 7.99
C ASN A 14 -11.56 16.40 9.05
N ALA A 15 -10.65 17.36 9.27
CA ALA A 15 -10.84 18.46 10.22
C ALA A 15 -12.08 19.34 9.93
N SER A 16 -12.47 19.48 8.65
CA SER A 16 -13.68 20.25 8.28
C SER A 16 -14.96 19.52 8.72
N ALA A 17 -15.03 18.20 8.54
CA ALA A 17 -16.15 17.38 8.99
C ALA A 17 -16.28 17.42 10.52
N LEU A 18 -15.16 17.34 11.25
CA LEU A 18 -15.11 17.47 12.70
C LEU A 18 -15.64 18.83 13.18
N LYS A 19 -15.06 19.92 12.67
CA LYS A 19 -15.46 21.30 13.02
C LYS A 19 -16.94 21.55 12.73
N ASN A 20 -17.41 21.16 11.54
CA ASN A 20 -18.80 21.35 11.14
C ASN A 20 -19.77 20.46 11.92
N GLY A 21 -19.36 19.24 12.29
CA GLY A 21 -20.16 18.35 13.13
C GLY A 21 -20.34 18.88 14.55
N LYS A 22 -19.25 19.36 15.17
CA LYS A 22 -19.29 20.06 16.47
C LYS A 22 -20.19 21.29 16.42
N ALA A 23 -20.11 22.08 15.35
CA ALA A 23 -20.99 23.24 15.15
C ALA A 23 -22.47 22.85 15.00
N ILE A 24 -22.80 21.75 14.30
CA ILE A 24 -24.17 21.25 14.17
C ILE A 24 -24.74 20.90 15.55
N TYR A 25 -23.99 20.15 16.35
CA TYR A 25 -24.38 19.82 17.72
C TYR A 25 -24.60 21.08 18.58
N GLN A 26 -23.64 22.01 18.59
CA GLN A 26 -23.71 23.24 19.39
C GLN A 26 -24.87 24.16 18.97
N SER A 27 -25.22 24.17 17.68
CA SER A 27 -26.33 24.96 17.15
C SER A 27 -27.72 24.39 17.46
N GLY A 28 -27.82 23.25 18.14
CA GLY A 28 -29.10 22.66 18.54
C GLY A 28 -29.95 22.18 17.36
N LYS A 29 -29.32 21.83 16.23
CA LYS A 29 -30.02 21.49 14.97
C LYS A 29 -30.67 20.11 14.95
N PHE A 30 -30.41 19.27 15.96
CA PHE A 30 -31.10 18.01 16.14
C PHE A 30 -32.49 18.25 16.71
N ILE A 31 -33.50 17.94 15.92
CA ILE A 31 -34.91 18.12 16.26
C ILE A 31 -35.39 16.94 17.11
N LYS A 32 -34.95 15.73 16.75
CA LYS A 32 -35.26 14.50 17.47
C LYS A 32 -34.04 13.61 17.56
N LEU A 33 -33.94 12.92 18.68
CA LEU A 33 -32.86 12.00 19.01
C LEU A 33 -33.49 10.72 19.54
N TYR A 34 -33.04 9.59 19.03
CA TYR A 34 -33.56 8.27 19.32
C TYR A 34 -32.45 7.30 19.67
N HIS A 35 -32.71 6.36 20.57
CA HIS A 35 -31.80 5.27 20.88
C HIS A 35 -32.55 3.95 21.08
N SER A 36 -31.88 2.83 20.84
CA SER A 36 -32.45 1.52 21.16
C SER A 36 -32.37 1.21 22.65
N GLN A 37 -33.26 0.33 23.13
CA GLN A 37 -33.34 -0.05 24.55
C GLN A 37 -32.02 -0.65 25.09
N ASP A 38 -31.21 -1.25 24.22
CA ASP A 38 -29.91 -1.85 24.54
C ASP A 38 -28.72 -0.90 24.32
N ASP A 39 -28.96 0.38 23.98
CA ASP A 39 -27.94 1.40 23.66
C ASP A 39 -26.96 1.00 22.53
N THR A 40 -27.33 0.03 21.69
CA THR A 40 -26.49 -0.39 20.54
C THR A 40 -26.76 0.42 19.27
N PHE A 41 -27.82 1.21 19.23
CA PHE A 41 -28.21 1.99 18.06
C PHE A 41 -28.69 3.38 18.47
N TYR A 42 -28.19 4.40 17.77
CA TYR A 42 -28.61 5.79 17.92
C TYR A 42 -29.02 6.36 16.58
N MET A 43 -30.02 7.23 16.59
CA MET A 43 -30.52 7.92 15.41
C MET A 43 -30.87 9.37 15.75
N GLY A 44 -30.64 10.29 14.81
CA GLY A 44 -30.95 11.69 14.97
C GLY A 44 -31.56 12.28 13.70
N GLU A 45 -32.57 13.12 13.89
CA GLU A 45 -33.15 13.98 12.86
C GLU A 45 -32.54 15.37 12.97
N CYS A 46 -31.68 15.72 12.01
CA CYS A 46 -31.05 17.03 11.94
C CYS A 46 -31.76 17.94 10.93
N SER A 47 -32.09 19.16 11.34
CA SER A 47 -32.56 20.21 10.43
C SER A 47 -31.53 20.47 9.32
N GLY A 48 -31.99 20.36 8.07
CA GLY A 48 -31.16 20.43 6.87
C GLY A 48 -31.39 21.69 6.05
N SER A 49 -30.64 21.84 4.96
CA SER A 49 -30.77 22.93 3.98
C SER A 49 -31.90 22.73 2.95
N GLY A 50 -32.68 21.65 3.08
CA GLY A 50 -33.80 21.30 2.19
C GLY A 50 -35.11 21.17 2.95
N SER A 51 -36.18 20.76 2.25
CA SER A 51 -37.53 20.62 2.84
C SER A 51 -37.72 19.40 3.76
N LYS A 52 -36.75 18.47 3.79
CA LYS A 52 -36.75 17.28 4.65
C LYS A 52 -35.53 17.27 5.56
N ASN A 53 -35.73 16.81 6.80
CA ASN A 53 -34.65 16.63 7.78
C ASN A 53 -33.67 15.53 7.33
N TYR A 54 -32.40 15.70 7.67
CA TYR A 54 -31.42 14.65 7.50
C TYR A 54 -31.52 13.65 8.64
N ILE A 55 -31.67 12.37 8.29
CA ILE A 55 -31.67 11.27 9.24
C ILE A 55 -30.27 10.70 9.26
N THR A 56 -29.65 10.69 10.43
CA THR A 56 -28.34 10.09 10.67
C THR A 56 -28.46 9.01 11.73
N SER A 57 -27.72 7.92 11.60
CA SER A 57 -27.68 6.85 12.59
C SER A 57 -26.24 6.40 12.86
N ALA A 58 -26.01 5.92 14.08
CA ALA A 58 -24.78 5.28 14.53
C ALA A 58 -25.15 3.93 15.13
N ASP A 59 -24.60 2.86 14.58
CA ASP A 59 -24.81 1.49 15.03
C ASP A 59 -23.52 0.97 15.68
N PHE A 60 -23.60 0.66 16.97
CA PHE A 60 -22.52 0.20 17.83
C PHE A 60 -22.65 -1.29 18.18
N GLN A 61 -23.35 -2.08 17.37
CA GLN A 61 -23.38 -3.54 17.56
C GLN A 61 -21.97 -4.13 17.65
N ASP A 62 -21.04 -3.62 16.84
CA ASP A 62 -19.60 -3.82 17.00
C ASP A 62 -19.00 -2.53 17.54
N ALA A 63 -18.61 -2.53 18.82
CA ALA A 63 -18.06 -1.36 19.48
C ALA A 63 -16.70 -0.93 18.90
N SER A 64 -15.96 -1.87 18.29
CA SER A 64 -14.67 -1.60 17.64
C SER A 64 -14.83 -0.97 16.26
N HIS A 65 -15.93 -1.28 15.56
CA HIS A 65 -16.21 -0.81 14.20
C HIS A 65 -17.65 -0.29 14.04
N PRO A 66 -17.98 0.88 14.63
CA PRO A 66 -19.33 1.43 14.52
C PRO A 66 -19.68 1.82 13.09
N VAL A 67 -20.93 1.54 12.70
CA VAL A 67 -21.43 1.81 11.36
C VAL A 67 -22.26 3.09 11.34
N PHE A 68 -21.76 4.08 10.60
CA PHE A 68 -22.41 5.38 10.46
C PHE A 68 -23.18 5.50 9.15
N ARG A 69 -24.39 6.05 9.22
CA ARG A 69 -25.23 6.29 8.05
C ARG A 69 -25.91 7.63 8.15
N CYS A 70 -26.11 8.25 7.00
CA CYS A 70 -26.89 9.46 6.89
C CYS A 70 -27.46 9.56 5.47
N ASN A 71 -28.68 10.07 5.36
CA ASN A 71 -29.33 10.33 4.07
C ASN A 71 -28.86 11.65 3.42
N CYS A 72 -27.90 12.37 4.01
CA CYS A 72 -27.37 13.60 3.44
C CYS A 72 -26.54 13.32 2.17
N PRO A 73 -26.39 14.30 1.25
CA PRO A 73 -25.68 14.11 -0.02
C PRO A 73 -24.15 13.92 0.13
N SER A 74 -23.63 13.93 1.36
CA SER A 74 -22.22 13.67 1.64
C SER A 74 -21.86 12.24 1.25
N ARG A 75 -20.76 12.08 0.50
CA ARG A 75 -20.13 10.78 0.22
C ARG A 75 -19.05 10.42 1.24
N GLN A 76 -18.80 11.28 2.23
CA GLN A 76 -17.86 11.07 3.33
C GLN A 76 -18.64 10.63 4.57
N PHE A 77 -18.30 9.46 5.12
CA PHE A 77 -18.85 8.88 6.34
C PHE A 77 -17.70 8.56 7.30
N PRO A 78 -17.81 8.90 8.59
CA PRO A 78 -18.90 9.64 9.24
C PRO A 78 -19.04 11.06 8.68
N CYS A 79 -20.26 11.44 8.30
CA CYS A 79 -20.52 12.79 7.79
C CYS A 79 -20.62 13.78 8.96
N LYS A 80 -20.64 15.09 8.68
CA LYS A 80 -20.81 16.11 9.74
C LYS A 80 -22.04 15.88 10.63
N HIS A 81 -23.14 15.32 10.12
CA HIS A 81 -24.32 14.98 10.93
C HIS A 81 -24.05 13.78 11.85
N SER A 82 -23.34 12.77 11.35
CA SER A 82 -22.96 11.60 12.15
C SER A 82 -21.99 11.99 13.27
N ILE A 83 -21.02 12.87 12.99
CA ILE A 83 -20.15 13.45 14.03
C ILE A 83 -20.96 14.29 15.03
N GLY A 84 -21.91 15.10 14.55
CA GLY A 84 -22.83 15.84 15.44
C GLY A 84 -23.65 14.92 16.35
N LEU A 85 -24.09 13.76 15.84
CA LEU A 85 -24.81 12.75 16.62
C LEU A 85 -23.89 12.14 17.69
N LEU A 86 -22.62 11.85 17.37
CA LEU A 86 -21.64 11.37 18.35
C LEU A 86 -21.43 12.37 19.50
N TYR A 87 -21.35 13.67 19.22
CA TYR A 87 -21.28 14.70 20.26
C TYR A 87 -22.55 14.75 21.12
N ALA A 88 -23.73 14.48 20.54
CA ALA A 88 -24.98 14.39 21.29
C ALA A 88 -24.99 13.18 22.24
N ILE A 89 -24.45 12.04 21.80
CA ILE A 89 -24.28 10.83 22.62
C ILE A 89 -23.28 11.08 23.75
N MET A 90 -22.10 11.63 23.44
CA MET A 90 -21.05 11.97 24.42
C MET A 90 -21.54 12.90 25.53
N LYS A 91 -22.42 13.84 25.20
CA LYS A 91 -22.96 14.81 26.16
C LYS A 91 -24.27 14.33 26.81
N SER A 92 -24.64 13.06 26.64
CA SER A 92 -25.82 12.43 27.24
C SER A 92 -27.08 13.29 27.09
N LYS A 93 -27.34 13.77 25.86
CA LYS A 93 -28.60 14.45 25.55
C LYS A 93 -29.78 13.51 25.78
N ASP A 94 -30.99 14.06 25.90
CA ASP A 94 -32.19 13.25 26.03
C ASP A 94 -32.50 12.57 24.68
N PHE A 95 -32.46 11.23 24.66
CA PHE A 95 -32.85 10.40 23.52
C PHE A 95 -34.17 9.68 23.85
N GLU A 96 -35.09 9.62 22.89
CA GLU A 96 -36.32 8.82 22.99
C GLU A 96 -36.03 7.35 22.63
N ILE A 97 -36.65 6.41 23.34
CA ILE A 97 -36.48 4.98 23.05
C ILE A 97 -37.19 4.64 21.73
N CYS A 98 -36.49 3.96 20.82
CA CYS A 98 -37.05 3.46 19.57
C CYS A 98 -36.67 1.99 19.31
N GLU A 99 -37.49 1.29 18.52
CA GLU A 99 -37.08 0.02 17.94
C GLU A 99 -36.05 0.22 16.82
N ILE A 100 -35.12 -0.72 16.70
CA ILE A 100 -34.10 -0.68 15.66
C ILE A 100 -34.76 -0.94 14.30
N PRO A 101 -34.61 -0.05 13.29
CA PRO A 101 -35.24 -0.23 11.99
C PRO A 101 -34.89 -1.58 11.32
N GLU A 102 -35.86 -2.21 10.66
CA GLU A 102 -35.68 -3.55 10.04
C GLU A 102 -34.53 -3.62 9.02
N ASP A 103 -34.23 -2.52 8.31
CA ASP A 103 -33.15 -2.47 7.33
C ASP A 103 -31.76 -2.51 8.00
N ILE A 104 -31.67 -2.02 9.25
CA ILE A 104 -30.49 -2.13 10.11
C ILE A 104 -30.38 -3.57 10.59
N ILE A 105 -31.47 -4.16 11.13
CA ILE A 105 -31.50 -5.55 11.60
C ILE A 105 -31.07 -6.53 10.49
N LYS A 106 -31.63 -6.41 9.29
CA LYS A 106 -31.24 -7.26 8.14
C LYS A 106 -29.77 -7.11 7.75
N LYS A 107 -29.17 -5.94 7.98
CA LYS A 107 -27.73 -5.70 7.71
C LYS A 107 -26.86 -6.20 8.85
N ARG A 108 -27.29 -6.06 10.11
CA ARG A 108 -26.68 -6.69 11.29
C ARG A 108 -26.60 -8.21 11.10
N GLU A 109 -27.69 -8.86 10.67
CA GLU A 109 -27.70 -10.30 10.35
C GLU A 109 -26.71 -10.69 9.24
N ARG A 110 -26.57 -9.86 8.21
CA ARG A 110 -25.57 -10.08 7.14
C ARG A 110 -24.13 -9.92 7.62
N LEU A 111 -23.88 -8.97 8.52
CA LEU A 111 -22.58 -8.76 9.17
C LEU A 111 -22.26 -9.91 10.14
N ASN A 112 -23.22 -10.33 10.95
CA ASN A 112 -23.06 -11.45 11.89
C ASN A 112 -22.86 -12.79 11.17
N LYS A 113 -23.55 -13.06 10.05
CA LYS A 113 -23.26 -14.23 9.21
C LYS A 113 -21.87 -14.22 8.58
N ARG A 114 -21.22 -13.05 8.54
CA ARG A 114 -19.88 -12.85 7.98
C ARG A 114 -18.80 -12.88 9.08
N ASN A 115 -19.17 -12.54 10.33
CA ASN A 115 -18.28 -12.41 11.49
C ASN A 115 -18.51 -13.47 12.58
N GLN A 116 -19.43 -14.42 12.44
CA GLN A 116 -19.50 -15.56 13.35
C GLN A 116 -18.20 -16.37 13.24
N PRO A 117 -17.44 -16.55 14.34
CA PRO A 117 -16.47 -17.61 14.42
C PRO A 117 -17.24 -18.92 14.26
N LYS A 118 -16.77 -19.79 13.38
CA LYS A 118 -17.18 -21.18 13.43
C LYS A 118 -16.60 -21.72 14.72
N ASP A 119 -17.42 -21.88 15.74
CA ASP A 119 -17.07 -22.67 16.90
C ASP A 119 -16.62 -24.06 16.43
N GLU A 120 -15.62 -24.55 17.15
CA GLU A 120 -14.83 -25.74 16.90
C GLU A 120 -15.70 -26.99 16.75
N GLU A 121 -16.05 -27.32 15.50
CA GLU A 121 -16.30 -28.69 15.09
C GLU A 121 -15.31 -29.07 13.99
N GLU A 122 -14.52 -30.09 14.31
CA GLU A 122 -13.51 -30.74 13.49
C GLU A 122 -13.95 -30.97 12.03
N ASN A 123 -13.00 -30.76 11.12
CA ASN A 123 -12.88 -31.51 9.85
C ASN A 123 -14.10 -31.56 8.91
N LYS A 124 -14.69 -30.41 8.57
CA LYS A 124 -15.31 -30.26 7.24
C LYS A 124 -14.80 -29.02 6.53
N ALA A 125 -13.85 -29.28 5.62
CA ALA A 125 -13.45 -28.38 4.54
C ALA A 125 -14.64 -27.54 4.09
N ALA A 126 -14.56 -26.22 4.29
CA ALA A 126 -15.50 -25.29 3.71
C ALA A 126 -15.54 -25.60 2.21
N LYS A 127 -16.68 -26.09 1.72
CA LYS A 127 -16.84 -26.37 0.29
C LYS A 127 -16.42 -25.10 -0.45
N PRO A 128 -15.40 -25.15 -1.32
CA PRO A 128 -14.93 -23.97 -2.01
C PRO A 128 -16.12 -23.32 -2.70
N LYS A 129 -16.25 -22.00 -2.60
CA LYS A 129 -17.22 -21.24 -3.40
C LYS A 129 -17.11 -21.80 -4.82
N LYS A 130 -18.21 -22.30 -5.39
CA LYS A 130 -18.21 -22.82 -6.76
C LYS A 130 -17.74 -21.69 -7.67
N VAL A 131 -16.45 -21.70 -8.00
CA VAL A 131 -15.84 -20.77 -8.92
C VAL A 131 -16.58 -20.98 -10.23
N ASN A 132 -17.25 -19.94 -10.73
CA ASN A 132 -17.94 -20.02 -12.00
C ASN A 132 -16.89 -20.09 -13.12
N LYS A 133 -16.40 -21.32 -13.39
CA LYS A 133 -15.32 -21.61 -14.34
C LYS A 133 -15.60 -20.98 -15.71
N THR A 134 -16.85 -20.99 -16.14
CA THR A 134 -17.28 -20.42 -17.43
C THR A 134 -17.13 -18.89 -17.47
N ALA A 135 -17.49 -18.19 -16.38
CA ALA A 135 -17.33 -16.74 -16.30
C ALA A 135 -15.84 -16.33 -16.26
N ASN A 136 -15.01 -17.09 -15.56
CA ASN A 136 -13.56 -16.84 -15.50
C ASN A 136 -12.86 -17.09 -16.83
N LYS A 137 -13.18 -18.19 -17.54
CA LYS A 137 -12.61 -18.43 -18.89
C LYS A 137 -12.95 -17.31 -19.86
N LYS A 138 -14.18 -16.79 -19.85
CA LYS A 138 -14.56 -15.60 -20.65
C LYS A 138 -13.71 -14.38 -20.30
N ARG A 139 -13.49 -14.12 -19.01
CA ARG A 139 -12.63 -13.01 -18.55
C ARG A 139 -11.18 -13.19 -19.01
N TRP A 140 -10.60 -14.38 -18.85
CA TRP A 140 -9.22 -14.67 -19.26
C TRP A 140 -9.03 -14.57 -20.78
N ASN A 141 -10.00 -15.03 -21.58
CA ASN A 141 -9.98 -14.84 -23.04
C ASN A 141 -10.02 -13.35 -23.41
N LYS A 142 -10.86 -12.56 -22.75
CA LYS A 142 -10.88 -11.11 -22.96
C LYS A 142 -9.56 -10.45 -22.55
N GLN A 143 -8.94 -10.88 -21.46
CA GLN A 143 -7.60 -10.42 -21.09
C GLN A 143 -6.56 -10.79 -22.16
N LEU A 144 -6.62 -11.98 -22.77
CA LEU A 144 -5.73 -12.36 -23.86
C LEU A 144 -5.88 -11.44 -25.09
N GLU A 145 -7.10 -11.04 -25.45
CA GLU A 145 -7.35 -10.07 -26.53
C GLU A 145 -6.62 -8.73 -26.24
N GLY A 146 -6.75 -8.21 -25.02
CA GLY A 146 -6.05 -6.99 -24.61
C GLY A 146 -4.53 -7.12 -24.61
N LEU A 147 -4.00 -8.29 -24.22
CA LEU A 147 -2.57 -8.58 -24.28
C LEU A 147 -2.05 -8.66 -25.72
N VAL A 148 -2.82 -9.20 -26.66
CA VAL A 148 -2.48 -9.20 -28.10
C VAL A 148 -2.48 -7.78 -28.67
N MET A 149 -3.44 -6.94 -28.27
CA MET A 149 -3.45 -5.52 -28.63
C MET A 149 -2.19 -4.81 -28.13
N CYS A 150 -1.80 -5.02 -26.86
CA CYS A 150 -0.58 -4.45 -26.29
C CYS A 150 0.68 -4.97 -26.98
N GLU A 151 0.74 -6.27 -27.30
CA GLU A 151 1.86 -6.87 -28.05
C GLU A 151 2.01 -6.26 -29.45
N THR A 152 0.89 -6.01 -30.15
CA THR A 152 0.89 -5.35 -31.46
C THR A 152 1.45 -3.92 -31.35
N MET A 153 0.99 -3.16 -30.35
CA MET A 153 1.51 -1.83 -30.06
C MET A 153 3.03 -1.84 -29.81
N LEU A 154 3.54 -2.81 -29.03
CA LEU A 154 4.98 -2.97 -28.81
C LEU A 154 5.76 -3.30 -30.10
N GLN A 155 5.20 -4.15 -30.96
CA GLN A 155 5.78 -4.49 -32.26
C GLN A 155 5.81 -3.27 -33.19
N ASP A 156 4.78 -2.43 -33.18
CA ASP A 156 4.73 -1.21 -33.98
C ASP A 156 5.75 -0.17 -33.49
N ILE A 157 5.87 0.02 -32.17
CA ILE A 157 6.90 0.89 -31.58
C ILE A 157 8.30 0.43 -31.99
N THR A 158 8.58 -0.88 -31.89
CA THR A 158 9.89 -1.43 -32.24
C THR A 158 10.19 -1.37 -33.74
N ARG A 159 9.19 -1.59 -34.60
CA ARG A 159 9.31 -1.48 -36.07
C ARG A 159 9.54 -0.03 -36.51
N MET A 160 8.80 0.91 -35.93
CA MET A 160 8.91 2.33 -36.26
C MET A 160 10.21 2.95 -35.69
N GLY A 161 10.71 2.39 -34.58
CA GLY A 161 11.90 2.84 -33.89
C GLY A 161 11.59 3.79 -32.73
N ILE A 162 12.39 3.69 -31.66
CA ILE A 162 12.16 4.39 -30.38
C ILE A 162 12.21 5.92 -30.57
N ALA A 163 13.13 6.41 -31.40
CA ALA A 163 13.23 7.84 -31.71
C ALA A 163 11.97 8.36 -32.41
N ALA A 164 11.36 7.57 -33.30
CA ALA A 164 10.12 7.96 -33.96
C ALA A 164 8.91 7.84 -33.01
N PHE A 165 8.85 6.80 -32.18
CA PHE A 165 7.82 6.67 -31.14
C PHE A 165 7.84 7.83 -30.15
N THR A 166 9.00 8.19 -29.63
CA THR A 166 9.13 9.30 -28.68
C THR A 166 8.74 10.64 -29.29
N ASN A 167 8.86 10.83 -30.61
CA ASN A 167 8.45 12.04 -31.31
C ASN A 167 7.03 11.97 -31.92
N SER A 168 6.32 10.86 -31.70
CA SER A 168 4.96 10.65 -32.20
C SER A 168 3.90 11.32 -31.30
N ASN A 169 2.63 11.24 -31.71
CA ASN A 169 1.51 11.70 -30.90
C ASN A 169 1.23 10.72 -29.74
N LEU A 170 1.83 10.97 -28.57
CA LEU A 170 1.69 10.10 -27.40
C LEU A 170 0.24 9.94 -26.89
N LYS A 171 -0.70 10.81 -27.29
CA LYS A 171 -2.13 10.67 -26.96
C LYS A 171 -2.77 9.42 -27.55
N ASP A 172 -2.25 8.93 -28.67
CA ASP A 172 -2.76 7.70 -29.29
C ASP A 172 -2.45 6.49 -28.40
N TYR A 173 -1.27 6.49 -27.76
CA TYR A 173 -0.88 5.48 -26.78
C TYR A 173 -1.62 5.62 -25.45
N GLU A 174 -1.96 6.85 -25.02
CA GLU A 174 -2.86 7.06 -23.87
C GLU A 174 -4.26 6.45 -24.11
N ALA A 175 -4.75 6.49 -25.35
CA ALA A 175 -6.02 5.87 -25.72
C ALA A 175 -5.93 4.34 -25.59
N ILE A 176 -4.84 3.72 -26.08
CA ILE A 176 -4.56 2.29 -25.89
C ILE A 176 -4.47 1.95 -24.40
N ALA A 177 -3.76 2.76 -23.60
CA ALA A 177 -3.65 2.56 -22.16
C ALA A 177 -5.04 2.55 -21.49
N LYS A 178 -5.93 3.48 -21.85
CA LYS A 178 -7.30 3.52 -21.32
C LYS A 178 -8.12 2.30 -21.71
N GLN A 179 -7.99 1.84 -22.96
CA GLN A 179 -8.69 0.65 -23.48
C GLN A 179 -8.33 -0.63 -22.72
N MET A 180 -7.15 -0.70 -22.08
CA MET A 180 -6.78 -1.88 -21.26
C MET A 180 -7.78 -2.17 -20.12
N ASN A 181 -8.54 -1.17 -19.65
CA ASN A 181 -9.60 -1.39 -18.67
C ASN A 181 -10.76 -2.24 -19.22
N ASP A 182 -11.08 -2.08 -20.50
CA ASP A 182 -12.14 -2.87 -21.16
C ASP A 182 -11.78 -4.36 -21.19
N TYR A 183 -10.48 -4.66 -21.13
CA TYR A 183 -9.92 -6.01 -21.11
C TYR A 183 -9.57 -6.51 -19.70
N TYR A 184 -9.91 -5.78 -18.63
CA TYR A 184 -9.55 -6.14 -17.24
C TYR A 184 -8.02 -6.21 -17.00
N LEU A 185 -7.26 -5.28 -17.61
CA LEU A 185 -5.79 -5.22 -17.51
C LEU A 185 -5.30 -3.86 -16.94
N PRO A 186 -5.75 -3.41 -15.75
CA PRO A 186 -5.31 -2.13 -15.19
C PRO A 186 -3.80 -2.13 -14.86
N GLY A 187 -3.17 -3.29 -14.66
CA GLY A 187 -1.71 -3.40 -14.50
C GLY A 187 -0.97 -3.05 -15.81
N ILE A 188 -1.46 -3.54 -16.95
CA ILE A 188 -0.90 -3.20 -18.27
C ILE A 188 -1.12 -1.72 -18.59
N GLN A 189 -2.30 -1.17 -18.27
CA GLN A 189 -2.56 0.28 -18.40
C GLN A 189 -1.47 1.09 -17.68
N ARG A 190 -1.17 0.76 -16.42
CA ARG A 190 -0.16 1.48 -15.62
C ARG A 190 1.21 1.42 -16.28
N GLN A 191 1.61 0.26 -16.79
CA GLN A 191 2.89 0.11 -17.48
C GLN A 191 2.97 0.93 -18.78
N ILE A 192 1.87 1.03 -19.55
CA ILE A 192 1.83 1.89 -20.74
C ILE A 192 1.94 3.37 -20.35
N LEU A 193 1.28 3.81 -19.27
CA LEU A 193 1.40 5.19 -18.76
C LEU A 193 2.84 5.51 -18.31
N MET A 194 3.52 4.56 -17.67
CA MET A 194 4.94 4.71 -17.33
C MET A 194 5.83 4.82 -18.58
N LEU A 195 5.56 4.02 -19.61
CA LEU A 195 6.27 4.11 -20.90
C LEU A 195 6.07 5.48 -21.57
N ILE A 196 4.85 6.01 -21.57
CA ILE A 196 4.52 7.34 -22.11
C ILE A 196 5.26 8.43 -21.34
N TYR A 197 5.33 8.32 -20.01
CA TYR A 197 6.07 9.25 -19.17
C TYR A 197 7.58 9.26 -19.51
N GLU A 198 8.21 8.09 -19.64
CA GLU A 198 9.61 8.02 -20.06
C GLU A 198 9.82 8.60 -21.47
N ALA A 199 8.86 8.40 -22.38
CA ALA A 199 8.91 9.00 -23.71
C ALA A 199 8.87 10.54 -23.64
N HIS A 200 8.03 11.11 -22.78
CA HIS A 200 8.04 12.55 -22.50
C HIS A 200 9.35 13.05 -21.89
N CYS A 201 9.93 12.30 -20.94
CA CYS A 201 11.25 12.64 -20.41
C CYS A 201 12.32 12.66 -21.50
N ALA A 202 12.32 11.67 -22.40
CA ALA A 202 13.26 11.58 -23.51
C ALA A 202 13.14 12.76 -24.49
N GLN A 203 11.91 13.25 -24.75
CA GLN A 203 11.67 14.46 -25.57
C GLN A 203 12.35 15.70 -24.97
N GLN A 204 12.42 15.80 -23.64
CA GLN A 204 12.95 16.97 -22.94
C GLN A 204 14.46 16.89 -22.67
N GLN A 205 15.05 15.69 -22.68
CA GLN A 205 16.42 15.45 -22.19
C GLN A 205 17.36 14.98 -23.31
N ASN A 206 17.38 15.67 -24.46
CA ASN A 206 18.30 15.38 -25.57
C ASN A 206 18.25 13.93 -26.08
N ALA A 207 17.07 13.32 -26.17
CA ALA A 207 16.90 11.98 -26.75
C ALA A 207 17.63 10.84 -26.00
N ILE A 208 17.78 10.95 -24.67
CA ILE A 208 18.20 9.82 -23.83
C ILE A 208 17.03 8.83 -23.71
N TYR A 209 17.20 7.62 -24.23
CA TYR A 209 16.12 6.63 -24.38
C TYR A 209 16.16 5.48 -23.37
N ASP A 210 17.12 5.44 -22.45
CA ASP A 210 17.32 4.31 -21.55
C ASP A 210 16.10 3.97 -20.70
N GLY A 211 15.40 5.00 -20.19
CA GLY A 211 14.13 4.83 -19.47
C GLY A 211 13.04 4.22 -20.35
N VAL A 212 12.92 4.68 -21.60
CA VAL A 212 11.96 4.16 -22.59
C VAL A 212 12.25 2.69 -22.89
N ILE A 213 13.52 2.34 -23.13
CA ILE A 213 13.97 0.97 -23.40
C ILE A 213 13.67 0.08 -22.20
N ALA A 214 13.99 0.52 -20.98
CA ALA A 214 13.74 -0.23 -19.76
C ALA A 214 12.24 -0.53 -19.58
N GLN A 215 11.36 0.44 -19.85
CA GLN A 215 9.91 0.22 -19.77
C GLN A 215 9.39 -0.67 -20.89
N LEU A 216 9.91 -0.57 -22.11
CA LEU A 216 9.54 -1.46 -23.22
C LEU A 216 9.91 -2.92 -22.89
N VAL A 217 11.11 -3.16 -22.37
CA VAL A 217 11.57 -4.50 -21.96
C VAL A 217 10.67 -5.05 -20.86
N GLN A 218 10.38 -4.27 -19.82
CA GLN A 218 9.50 -4.68 -18.74
C GLN A 218 8.09 -5.01 -19.23
N LEU A 219 7.47 -4.11 -19.98
CA LEU A 219 6.12 -4.30 -20.52
C LEU A 219 6.04 -5.52 -21.44
N HIS A 220 7.03 -5.72 -22.32
CA HIS A 220 7.12 -6.91 -23.16
C HIS A 220 7.18 -8.20 -22.33
N GLN A 221 8.01 -8.25 -21.29
CA GLN A 221 8.13 -9.43 -20.42
C GLN A 221 6.84 -9.72 -19.66
N ILE A 222 6.17 -8.68 -19.15
CA ILE A 222 4.86 -8.82 -18.49
C ILE A 222 3.85 -9.38 -19.47
N VAL A 223 3.70 -8.81 -20.67
CA VAL A 223 2.75 -9.27 -21.69
C VAL A 223 3.02 -10.72 -22.08
N LYS A 224 4.28 -11.07 -22.35
CA LYS A 224 4.68 -12.43 -22.72
C LYS A 224 4.33 -13.45 -21.63
N LYS A 225 4.71 -13.19 -20.38
CA LYS A 225 4.42 -14.11 -19.27
C LYS A 225 2.94 -14.15 -18.90
N ALA A 226 2.24 -13.01 -18.97
CA ALA A 226 0.80 -12.95 -18.75
C ALA A 226 0.02 -13.80 -19.76
N LYS A 227 0.38 -13.78 -21.05
CA LYS A 227 -0.22 -14.66 -22.06
C LYS A 227 -0.03 -16.14 -21.71
N SER A 228 1.20 -16.54 -21.35
CA SER A 228 1.49 -17.91 -20.93
C SER A 228 0.68 -18.31 -19.70
N TYR A 229 0.59 -17.42 -18.71
CA TYR A 229 -0.15 -17.63 -17.47
C TYR A 229 -1.66 -17.80 -17.68
N LEU A 230 -2.26 -16.95 -18.51
CA LEU A 230 -3.69 -17.03 -18.83
C LEU A 230 -4.00 -18.29 -19.65
N ASN A 231 -3.11 -18.72 -20.55
CA ASN A 231 -3.28 -19.97 -21.28
C ASN A 231 -3.26 -21.18 -20.33
N LYS A 232 -2.32 -21.24 -19.38
CA LYS A 232 -2.32 -22.27 -18.31
C LYS A 232 -3.67 -22.32 -17.60
N LYS A 233 -4.20 -21.16 -17.21
CA LYS A 233 -5.53 -21.04 -16.57
C LYS A 233 -6.68 -21.56 -17.43
N ILE A 234 -6.70 -21.21 -18.71
CA ILE A 234 -7.76 -21.60 -19.65
C ILE A 234 -7.75 -23.12 -19.88
N ASN A 235 -6.55 -23.68 -20.01
CA ASN A 235 -6.30 -25.10 -20.22
C ASN A 235 -6.39 -25.96 -18.95
N GLU A 236 -6.59 -25.33 -17.78
CA GLU A 236 -6.62 -25.99 -16.47
C GLU A 236 -5.29 -26.71 -16.15
N GLU A 237 -4.17 -26.15 -16.61
CA GLU A 237 -2.81 -26.57 -16.27
C GLU A 237 -2.46 -26.13 -14.83
N GLU A 238 -1.44 -26.78 -14.24
CA GLU A 238 -0.96 -26.44 -12.91
C GLU A 238 -0.38 -25.02 -12.86
N ILE A 239 -0.76 -24.27 -11.82
CA ILE A 239 -0.30 -22.91 -11.57
C ILE A 239 0.57 -22.92 -10.32
N THR A 240 1.86 -22.62 -10.50
CA THR A 240 2.81 -22.56 -9.38
C THR A 240 2.56 -21.31 -8.53
N GLN A 241 3.16 -21.23 -7.34
CA GLN A 241 3.11 -19.99 -6.55
C GLN A 241 3.79 -18.83 -7.28
N ASP A 242 4.90 -19.08 -7.97
CA ASP A 242 5.62 -18.09 -8.76
C ASP A 242 4.79 -17.54 -9.92
N ASP A 243 3.94 -18.37 -10.54
CA ASP A 243 3.04 -17.93 -11.59
C ASP A 243 2.03 -16.87 -11.08
N LYS A 244 1.68 -16.87 -9.78
CA LYS A 244 0.68 -15.96 -9.19
C LYS A 244 1.13 -14.50 -9.13
N ILE A 245 2.42 -14.20 -9.32
CA ILE A 245 2.89 -12.81 -9.50
C ILE A 245 2.21 -12.13 -10.69
N MET A 246 1.81 -12.91 -11.70
CA MET A 246 1.12 -12.37 -12.87
C MET A 246 -0.24 -11.76 -12.53
N GLU A 247 -0.94 -12.23 -11.50
CA GLU A 247 -2.22 -11.65 -11.08
C GLU A 247 -2.05 -10.18 -10.72
N GLU A 248 -1.06 -9.85 -9.88
CA GLU A 248 -0.82 -8.47 -9.49
C GLU A 248 -0.29 -7.62 -10.65
N LEU A 249 0.64 -8.17 -11.45
CA LEU A 249 1.23 -7.46 -12.59
C LEU A 249 0.22 -7.12 -13.70
N ILE A 250 -0.80 -7.96 -13.92
CA ILE A 250 -1.90 -7.63 -14.85
C ILE A 250 -3.01 -6.80 -14.19
N GLY A 251 -2.96 -6.61 -12.86
CA GLY A 251 -3.81 -5.69 -12.11
C GLY A 251 -5.00 -6.33 -11.39
N HIS A 252 -4.90 -7.60 -11.02
CA HIS A 252 -5.84 -8.24 -10.10
C HIS A 252 -5.78 -7.58 -8.72
N VAL A 253 -6.95 -7.32 -8.14
CA VAL A 253 -7.08 -6.70 -6.82
C VAL A 253 -7.29 -7.81 -5.79
N TRP A 254 -6.21 -8.14 -5.09
CA TRP A 254 -6.24 -9.11 -3.99
C TRP A 254 -7.06 -8.59 -2.80
N ASN A 255 -7.89 -9.46 -2.24
CA ASN A 255 -8.47 -9.26 -0.90
C ASN A 255 -7.77 -10.18 0.12
N LEU A 256 -7.83 -9.82 1.41
CA LEU A 256 -7.10 -10.55 2.47
C LEU A 256 -7.52 -12.01 2.58
N ASN A 257 -8.83 -12.30 2.46
CA ASN A 257 -9.34 -13.67 2.49
C ASN A 257 -8.81 -14.50 1.31
N GLU A 258 -8.75 -13.91 0.13
CA GLU A 258 -8.19 -14.57 -1.06
C GLU A 258 -6.70 -14.86 -0.89
N LEU A 259 -5.91 -13.93 -0.34
CA LEU A 259 -4.51 -14.20 0.01
C LEU A 259 -4.41 -15.37 0.99
N LYS A 260 -5.25 -15.40 2.04
CA LYS A 260 -5.29 -16.51 3.01
C LYS A 260 -5.62 -17.84 2.35
N GLU A 261 -6.69 -17.88 1.56
CA GLU A 261 -7.13 -19.08 0.81
C GLU A 261 -6.05 -19.59 -0.17
N GLN A 262 -5.19 -18.70 -0.67
CA GLN A 262 -4.11 -19.04 -1.60
C GLN A 262 -2.78 -19.36 -0.90
N GLY A 263 -2.75 -19.39 0.44
CA GLY A 263 -1.57 -19.73 1.24
C GLY A 263 -0.57 -18.56 1.42
N PHE A 264 -1.01 -17.33 1.17
CA PHE A 264 -0.19 -16.13 1.23
C PHE A 264 -0.36 -15.37 2.54
N TYR A 265 -0.17 -16.08 3.64
CA TYR A 265 -0.23 -15.52 4.99
C TYR A 265 0.72 -16.23 5.93
N VAL A 266 1.09 -15.54 6.99
CA VAL A 266 1.73 -16.08 8.19
C VAL A 266 1.02 -15.52 9.42
N GLU A 267 1.14 -16.19 10.54
CA GLU A 267 0.49 -15.78 11.80
C GLU A 267 1.53 -15.37 12.83
N ASN A 268 1.10 -14.61 13.83
CA ASN A 268 1.89 -14.21 15.00
C ASN A 268 3.23 -13.57 14.61
N GLN A 269 3.16 -12.42 13.92
CA GLN A 269 4.34 -11.66 13.51
C GLN A 269 4.42 -10.34 14.25
N GLU A 270 5.64 -9.93 14.54
CA GLU A 270 6.00 -8.63 15.07
C GLU A 270 6.67 -7.81 13.96
N LEU A 271 6.27 -6.55 13.80
CA LEU A 271 6.77 -5.68 12.74
C LEU A 271 7.36 -4.39 13.33
N ILE A 272 8.55 -4.04 12.85
CA ILE A 272 9.22 -2.78 13.22
C ILE A 272 9.55 -2.02 11.94
N GLN A 273 9.02 -0.80 11.83
CA GLN A 273 9.26 0.04 10.66
C GLN A 273 10.66 0.65 10.74
N LEU A 274 11.52 0.24 9.81
CA LEU A 274 12.90 0.69 9.70
C LEU A 274 13.03 1.99 8.91
N GLY A 275 12.06 2.31 8.06
CA GLY A 275 11.95 3.61 7.41
C GLY A 275 10.65 3.76 6.64
N PHE A 276 10.38 4.99 6.24
CA PHE A 276 9.16 5.39 5.56
C PHE A 276 9.50 6.41 4.48
N ARG A 277 8.82 6.37 3.35
CA ARG A 277 8.88 7.41 2.33
C ARG A 277 7.50 7.69 1.76
N ALA A 278 7.27 8.95 1.40
CA ALA A 278 6.12 9.38 0.62
C ALA A 278 6.61 10.08 -0.65
N GLU A 279 6.21 9.57 -1.81
CA GLU A 279 6.59 10.12 -3.11
C GLU A 279 5.37 10.38 -3.99
N TYR A 280 5.47 11.40 -4.84
CA TYR A 280 4.47 11.65 -5.89
C TYR A 280 4.92 11.02 -7.21
N ASN A 281 4.16 10.05 -7.69
CA ASN A 281 4.35 9.45 -9.02
C ASN A 281 3.66 10.34 -10.07
N GLU A 282 4.46 11.06 -10.84
CA GLU A 282 3.98 11.97 -11.87
C GLU A 282 3.29 11.25 -13.03
N ALA A 283 3.81 10.10 -13.45
CA ALA A 283 3.25 9.33 -14.56
C ALA A 283 1.82 8.84 -14.27
N LEU A 284 1.58 8.40 -13.02
CA LEU A 284 0.32 7.80 -12.59
C LEU A 284 -0.58 8.80 -11.84
N GLN A 285 -0.07 10.00 -11.54
CA GLN A 285 -0.76 11.05 -10.80
C GLN A 285 -1.29 10.54 -9.45
N GLU A 286 -0.41 9.93 -8.67
CA GLU A 286 -0.74 9.32 -7.37
C GLU A 286 0.37 9.56 -6.35
N PHE A 287 -0.01 9.71 -5.08
CA PHE A 287 0.92 9.65 -3.96
C PHE A 287 1.13 8.19 -3.60
N VAL A 288 2.38 7.80 -3.37
CA VAL A 288 2.79 6.45 -2.98
C VAL A 288 3.55 6.56 -1.66
N GLU A 289 2.98 5.97 -0.63
CA GLU A 289 3.54 5.90 0.72
C GLU A 289 4.00 4.47 0.99
N GLU A 290 5.27 4.31 1.35
CA GLU A 290 5.88 3.02 1.59
C GLU A 290 6.54 2.99 2.96
N GLY A 291 6.08 2.07 3.81
CA GLY A 291 6.77 1.69 5.05
C GLY A 291 7.61 0.45 4.80
N PHE A 292 8.86 0.46 5.21
CA PHE A 292 9.77 -0.67 5.13
C PHE A 292 9.90 -1.31 6.51
N TRP A 293 9.57 -2.59 6.60
CA TRP A 293 9.35 -3.29 7.87
C TRP A 293 10.29 -4.48 7.99
N TYR A 294 10.96 -4.57 9.14
CA TYR A 294 11.50 -5.83 9.61
C TYR A 294 10.38 -6.65 10.24
N VAL A 295 10.31 -7.94 9.91
CA VAL A 295 9.27 -8.85 10.40
C VAL A 295 9.90 -10.01 11.15
N HIS A 296 9.42 -10.28 12.36
CA HIS A 296 9.89 -11.34 13.25
C HIS A 296 8.72 -12.25 13.65
N PRO A 297 8.86 -13.59 13.75
CA PRO A 297 10.08 -14.40 13.60
C PRO A 297 10.53 -14.66 12.15
N LEU A 298 9.82 -14.16 11.13
CA LEU A 298 10.21 -14.38 9.72
C LEU A 298 11.65 -13.98 9.38
N GLN A 299 12.20 -12.97 10.07
CA GLN A 299 13.54 -12.42 9.82
C GLN A 299 13.70 -11.88 8.39
N GLU A 300 12.64 -11.33 7.84
CA GLU A 300 12.58 -10.80 6.48
C GLU A 300 12.23 -9.30 6.46
N LEU A 301 12.64 -8.63 5.38
CA LEU A 301 12.25 -7.25 5.08
C LEU A 301 11.09 -7.24 4.09
N HIS A 302 10.02 -6.54 4.47
CA HIS A 302 8.83 -6.36 3.65
C HIS A 302 8.43 -4.89 3.59
N LYS A 303 7.39 -4.58 2.80
CA LYS A 303 6.88 -3.22 2.72
C LYS A 303 5.37 -3.12 2.72
N THR A 304 4.84 -2.10 3.39
CA THR A 304 3.47 -1.63 3.14
C THR A 304 3.49 -0.66 1.96
N ILE A 305 2.40 -0.61 1.20
CA ILE A 305 2.24 0.35 0.11
C ILE A 305 0.81 0.90 0.17
N ASN A 306 0.69 2.19 0.47
CA ASN A 306 -0.53 2.97 0.37
C ASN A 306 -0.47 3.86 -0.87
N ILE A 307 -1.48 3.74 -1.74
CA ILE A 307 -1.56 4.48 -3.00
C ILE A 307 -2.77 5.39 -2.93
N ARG A 308 -2.53 6.69 -3.07
CA ARG A 308 -3.57 7.73 -3.09
C ARG A 308 -3.59 8.43 -4.44
N PRO A 309 -4.46 7.99 -5.39
CA PRO A 309 -4.61 8.70 -6.65
C PRO A 309 -4.98 10.16 -6.40
N LYS A 310 -4.34 11.12 -7.07
CA LYS A 310 -4.51 12.57 -6.83
C LYS A 310 -5.97 13.01 -6.79
N LYS A 311 -6.82 12.45 -7.67
CA LYS A 311 -8.26 12.77 -7.72
C LYS A 311 -9.04 12.24 -6.52
N ALA A 312 -8.56 11.17 -5.88
CA ALA A 312 -9.18 10.48 -4.77
C ALA A 312 -8.44 10.68 -3.43
N ALA A 313 -7.29 11.36 -3.42
CA ALA A 313 -6.40 11.45 -2.26
C ALA A 313 -7.10 11.97 -1.00
N LYS A 314 -8.04 12.91 -1.14
CA LYS A 314 -8.86 13.43 -0.02
C LYS A 314 -9.82 12.42 0.62
N TYR A 315 -9.97 11.23 0.04
CA TYR A 315 -10.83 10.15 0.53
C TYR A 315 -10.04 8.95 1.06
N ILE A 316 -8.71 8.95 0.90
CA ILE A 316 -7.84 7.87 1.34
C ILE A 316 -6.92 8.47 2.39
N LYS A 317 -6.89 7.84 3.57
CA LYS A 317 -6.05 8.30 4.68
C LYS A 317 -4.58 8.25 4.24
N GLU A 318 -3.88 9.33 4.54
CA GLU A 318 -2.43 9.45 4.44
C GLU A 318 -1.78 8.62 5.54
N GLU A 319 -0.81 7.81 5.18
CA GLU A 319 0.03 7.07 6.13
C GLU A 319 1.25 7.91 6.51
N ASP A 320 1.83 7.60 7.66
CA ASP A 320 3.02 8.24 8.19
C ASP A 320 3.90 7.17 8.86
N SER A 321 5.08 7.60 9.29
CA SER A 321 6.02 6.92 10.14
C SER A 321 5.35 6.25 11.35
N PHE A 322 5.65 4.97 11.54
CA PHE A 322 5.24 4.18 12.69
C PHE A 322 6.45 3.87 13.57
N LEU A 323 6.41 4.25 14.85
CA LEU A 323 7.58 4.16 15.75
C LEU A 323 7.49 3.03 16.78
N GLU A 324 6.31 2.47 16.98
CA GLU A 324 6.09 1.34 17.89
C GLU A 324 6.28 0.01 17.15
N LYS A 325 6.46 -1.06 17.93
CA LYS A 325 6.43 -2.43 17.42
C LYS A 325 4.97 -2.84 17.22
N VAL A 326 4.62 -3.30 16.03
CA VAL A 326 3.29 -3.84 15.72
C VAL A 326 3.26 -5.32 16.02
N ILE A 327 2.26 -5.79 16.76
CA ILE A 327 1.96 -7.21 16.99
C ILE A 327 0.77 -7.59 16.13
N ALA A 328 1.03 -8.29 15.03
CA ALA A 328 0.03 -8.69 14.04
C ALA A 328 -0.34 -10.17 14.21
N PRO A 329 -1.61 -10.50 14.54
CA PRO A 329 -2.08 -11.89 14.59
C PRO A 329 -1.96 -12.59 13.24
N THR A 330 -2.19 -11.86 12.14
CA THR A 330 -2.02 -12.37 10.78
C THR A 330 -1.37 -11.31 9.90
N LEU A 331 -0.36 -11.74 9.14
CA LEU A 331 0.34 -10.98 8.13
C LEU A 331 0.11 -11.63 6.76
N TYR A 332 -0.41 -10.87 5.81
CA TYR A 332 -0.68 -11.28 4.44
C TYR A 332 0.44 -10.81 3.51
N LEU A 333 0.97 -11.72 2.68
CA LEU A 333 2.10 -11.43 1.80
C LEU A 333 1.68 -11.49 0.33
N TYR A 334 1.84 -10.41 -0.42
CA TYR A 334 1.49 -10.41 -1.84
C TYR A 334 2.44 -11.31 -2.66
N PRO A 335 1.97 -11.95 -3.74
CA PRO A 335 2.74 -12.94 -4.50
C PRO A 335 3.87 -12.29 -5.31
N GLN A 336 5.02 -12.07 -4.66
CA GLN A 336 6.22 -11.48 -5.25
C GLN A 336 7.46 -12.04 -4.54
N SER A 337 8.65 -11.77 -5.07
CA SER A 337 9.94 -12.09 -4.42
C SER A 337 10.62 -10.83 -3.86
N GLY A 338 11.60 -11.00 -2.98
CA GLY A 338 12.33 -9.89 -2.35
C GLY A 338 11.49 -9.19 -1.28
N ASN A 339 11.50 -7.85 -1.24
CA ASN A 339 10.69 -7.10 -0.27
C ASN A 339 9.22 -7.10 -0.67
N ARG A 340 8.54 -8.20 -0.37
CA ARG A 340 7.12 -8.40 -0.69
C ARG A 340 6.26 -7.29 -0.09
N ARG A 341 5.26 -6.87 -0.85
CA ARG A 341 4.18 -6.05 -0.28
C ARG A 341 3.46 -6.89 0.77
N ILE A 342 3.18 -6.29 1.92
CA ILE A 342 2.45 -6.88 3.02
C ILE A 342 1.22 -6.05 3.40
N ARG A 343 0.27 -6.72 4.04
CA ARG A 343 -0.80 -6.12 4.85
C ARG A 343 -0.96 -6.95 6.11
N TYR A 344 -1.26 -6.35 7.23
CA TYR A 344 -1.58 -7.07 8.47
C TYR A 344 -3.01 -6.76 8.91
N ASP A 345 -3.54 -7.58 9.82
CA ASP A 345 -4.87 -7.42 10.40
C ASP A 345 -5.03 -6.04 11.07
N GLU A 346 -6.24 -5.45 11.00
CA GLU A 346 -6.56 -4.20 11.69
C GLU A 346 -6.67 -4.39 13.20
N ALA A 347 -6.87 -5.63 13.69
CA ALA A 347 -6.88 -5.99 15.11
C ALA A 347 -5.46 -6.13 15.73
N PHE A 348 -4.45 -5.50 15.14
CA PHE A 348 -3.09 -5.50 15.68
C PHE A 348 -3.02 -4.71 17.00
N THR A 349 -2.05 -5.06 17.85
CA THR A 349 -1.69 -4.26 19.02
C THR A 349 -0.30 -3.66 18.83
N THR A 350 0.07 -2.72 19.71
CA THR A 350 1.40 -2.11 19.68
C THR A 350 2.13 -2.28 21.00
N GLU A 351 3.44 -2.36 20.92
CA GLU A 351 4.35 -2.42 22.06
C GLU A 351 5.54 -1.48 21.83
N GLN A 352 6.21 -1.11 22.93
CA GLN A 352 7.49 -0.41 22.83
C GLN A 352 8.57 -1.36 22.33
N ILE A 353 9.44 -0.86 21.44
CA ILE A 353 10.58 -1.63 20.92
C ILE A 353 11.56 -1.91 22.07
N GLN A 354 11.90 -3.19 22.25
CA GLN A 354 12.80 -3.66 23.30
C GLN A 354 14.25 -3.78 22.80
N PRO A 355 15.26 -3.78 23.68
CA PRO A 355 16.67 -3.96 23.30
C PRO A 355 16.94 -5.19 22.42
N GLN A 356 16.23 -6.30 22.68
CA GLN A 356 16.37 -7.53 21.90
C GLN A 356 15.90 -7.37 20.45
N ASP A 357 14.93 -6.49 20.19
CA ASP A 357 14.39 -6.26 18.87
C ASP A 357 15.45 -5.60 17.95
N TYR A 358 16.21 -4.64 18.48
CA TYR A 358 17.33 -4.04 17.76
C TYR A 358 18.40 -5.08 17.41
N LEU A 359 18.74 -5.96 18.34
CA LEU A 359 19.66 -7.07 18.07
C LEU A 359 19.14 -8.01 16.99
N ASN A 360 17.84 -8.34 17.02
CA ASN A 360 17.20 -9.15 15.99
C ASN A 360 17.30 -8.51 14.60
N ILE A 361 17.07 -7.19 14.49
CA ILE A 361 17.24 -6.44 13.23
C ILE A 361 18.71 -6.44 12.79
N MET A 362 19.66 -6.23 13.70
CA MET A 362 21.08 -6.23 13.37
C MET A 362 21.62 -7.60 12.94
N ASN A 363 20.97 -8.70 13.36
CA ASN A 363 21.36 -10.07 13.00
C ASN A 363 21.05 -10.42 11.55
N ILE A 364 20.05 -9.80 10.92
CA ILE A 364 19.76 -10.02 9.50
C ILE A 364 20.68 -9.21 8.56
N ALA A 365 21.51 -8.33 9.13
CA ALA A 365 22.35 -7.43 8.37
C ALA A 365 23.43 -8.18 7.58
N LYS A 366 23.50 -7.95 6.26
CA LYS A 366 24.56 -8.48 5.41
C LYS A 366 25.86 -7.71 5.66
N ASN A 367 26.99 -8.40 5.72
CA ASN A 367 28.29 -7.83 6.07
C ASN A 367 29.35 -7.91 4.94
N ASP A 368 29.00 -8.49 3.80
CA ASP A 368 29.86 -8.63 2.62
C ASP A 368 29.26 -7.83 1.47
N TYR A 369 29.92 -6.73 1.06
CA TYR A 369 29.39 -5.86 0.02
C TYR A 369 29.48 -6.47 -1.37
N GLU A 370 30.45 -7.34 -1.65
CA GLU A 370 30.49 -8.03 -2.95
C GLU A 370 29.29 -8.97 -3.11
N GLN A 371 28.95 -9.72 -2.04
CA GLN A 371 27.78 -10.59 -2.04
C GLN A 371 26.48 -9.79 -2.14
N VAL A 372 26.34 -8.70 -1.37
CA VAL A 372 25.19 -7.79 -1.46
C VAL A 372 25.02 -7.29 -2.88
N MET A 373 26.10 -6.81 -3.52
CA MET A 373 26.05 -6.26 -4.87
C MET A 373 25.70 -7.33 -5.91
N LYS A 374 26.10 -8.59 -5.71
CA LYS A 374 25.69 -9.72 -6.56
C LYS A 374 24.19 -10.00 -6.43
N GLU A 375 23.66 -10.01 -5.21
CA GLU A 375 22.24 -10.21 -4.93
C GLU A 375 21.38 -9.09 -5.53
N VAL A 376 21.77 -7.83 -5.29
CA VAL A 376 21.12 -6.64 -5.87
C VAL A 376 21.10 -6.72 -7.40
N LYS A 377 22.24 -7.00 -8.04
CA LYS A 377 22.31 -7.13 -9.50
C LYS A 377 21.42 -8.24 -10.02
N ASN A 378 21.35 -9.38 -9.33
CA ASN A 378 20.49 -10.49 -9.75
C ASN A 378 19.01 -10.13 -9.67
N GLN A 379 18.59 -9.43 -8.61
CA GLN A 379 17.21 -8.97 -8.46
C GLN A 379 16.87 -7.91 -9.52
N LEU A 380 17.70 -6.87 -9.68
CA LEU A 380 17.43 -5.75 -10.59
C LEU A 380 17.50 -6.15 -12.08
N LYS A 381 18.19 -7.25 -12.41
CA LYS A 381 18.18 -7.82 -13.77
C LYS A 381 16.85 -8.48 -14.13
N ASN A 382 16.03 -8.88 -13.15
CA ASN A 382 14.74 -9.50 -13.41
C ASN A 382 13.71 -8.43 -13.81
N PRO A 383 13.22 -8.40 -15.07
CA PRO A 383 12.31 -7.35 -15.53
C PRO A 383 10.94 -7.35 -14.83
N LEU A 384 10.61 -8.43 -14.13
CA LEU A 384 9.35 -8.58 -13.40
C LEU A 384 9.47 -8.30 -11.90
N ALA A 385 10.70 -8.15 -11.40
CA ALA A 385 10.94 -7.76 -10.02
C ALA A 385 10.67 -6.25 -9.83
N HIS A 386 10.49 -5.85 -8.58
CA HIS A 386 10.56 -4.44 -8.23
C HIS A 386 11.93 -3.86 -8.61
N LYS A 387 11.93 -2.60 -9.08
CA LYS A 387 13.15 -1.87 -9.50
C LYS A 387 14.00 -1.37 -8.34
N GLU A 388 13.61 -1.72 -7.11
CA GLU A 388 14.33 -1.38 -5.91
C GLU A 388 14.35 -2.57 -4.95
N LEU A 389 15.46 -2.70 -4.22
CA LEU A 389 15.68 -3.73 -3.21
C LEU A 389 16.17 -3.09 -1.93
N ALA A 390 15.40 -3.23 -0.86
CA ALA A 390 15.75 -2.83 0.49
C ALA A 390 16.53 -3.95 1.19
N MET A 391 17.68 -3.62 1.76
CA MET A 391 18.49 -4.54 2.56
C MET A 391 19.01 -3.84 3.82
N VAL A 392 19.12 -4.59 4.92
CA VAL A 392 19.92 -4.15 6.06
C VAL A 392 21.35 -4.62 5.82
N ILE A 393 22.30 -3.68 5.86
CA ILE A 393 23.73 -3.97 5.71
C ILE A 393 24.51 -3.43 6.89
N ARG A 394 25.57 -4.14 7.28
CA ARG A 394 26.52 -3.75 8.32
C ARG A 394 27.62 -2.89 7.71
N TYR A 395 28.16 -1.97 8.48
CA TYR A 395 29.31 -1.16 8.11
C TYR A 395 30.28 -0.98 9.27
N GLU A 396 31.56 -0.85 8.93
CA GLU A 396 32.59 -0.44 9.87
C GLU A 396 32.59 1.08 10.05
N GLU A 397 32.42 1.81 8.95
CA GLU A 397 32.47 3.27 8.95
C GLU A 397 31.60 3.84 7.82
N ILE A 398 30.89 4.93 8.11
CA ILE A 398 30.38 5.87 7.12
C ILE A 398 31.22 7.13 7.20
N ARG A 399 31.82 7.53 6.08
CA ARG A 399 32.67 8.73 6.03
C ARG A 399 32.50 9.50 4.74
N GLN A 400 32.91 10.76 4.80
CA GLN A 400 33.03 11.58 3.60
C GLN A 400 34.18 11.08 2.73
N HIS A 401 33.95 10.99 1.43
CA HIS A 401 34.95 10.63 0.43
C HIS A 401 34.76 11.53 -0.80
N LYS A 402 35.69 12.47 -0.99
CA LYS A 402 35.54 13.59 -1.93
C LYS A 402 34.30 14.43 -1.57
N ASP A 403 33.42 14.68 -2.53
CA ASP A 403 32.20 15.46 -2.35
C ASP A 403 30.99 14.60 -1.93
N ASP A 404 31.17 13.26 -1.82
CA ASP A 404 30.11 12.30 -1.49
C ASP A 404 30.39 11.57 -0.16
N PHE A 405 29.47 10.67 0.22
CA PHE A 405 29.65 9.75 1.34
C PHE A 405 29.83 8.31 0.85
N VAL A 406 30.68 7.57 1.54
CA VAL A 406 30.87 6.13 1.34
C VAL A 406 30.59 5.39 2.64
N MET A 407 30.05 4.20 2.49
CA MET A 407 29.95 3.20 3.55
C MET A 407 31.02 2.14 3.32
N VAL A 408 31.72 1.72 4.36
CA VAL A 408 32.85 0.77 4.28
C VAL A 408 32.53 -0.49 5.06
N ASP A 409 32.72 -1.67 4.46
CA ASP A 409 32.56 -2.95 5.14
C ASP A 409 33.83 -3.40 5.91
N ALA A 410 33.74 -4.54 6.60
CA ALA A 410 34.84 -5.09 7.40
C ALA A 410 36.08 -5.48 6.60
N SER A 411 35.91 -5.70 5.29
CA SER A 411 37.00 -6.03 4.37
C SER A 411 37.62 -4.79 3.72
N GLY A 412 37.10 -3.59 4.03
CA GLY A 412 37.53 -2.33 3.43
C GLY A 412 36.90 -2.01 2.08
N ASN A 413 35.89 -2.78 1.64
CA ASN A 413 35.16 -2.48 0.41
C ASN A 413 34.29 -1.25 0.61
N MET A 414 34.30 -0.35 -0.38
CA MET A 414 33.56 0.90 -0.31
C MET A 414 32.29 0.82 -1.17
N LEU A 415 31.18 1.24 -0.58
CA LEU A 415 29.90 1.46 -1.25
C LEU A 415 29.61 2.96 -1.27
N THR A 416 29.63 3.56 -2.47
CA THR A 416 29.25 4.96 -2.65
C THR A 416 27.76 5.14 -2.39
N LEU A 417 27.42 6.09 -1.52
CA LEU A 417 26.04 6.39 -1.15
C LEU A 417 25.45 7.45 -2.08
N SER A 418 24.14 7.40 -2.27
CA SER A 418 23.38 8.37 -3.06
C SER A 418 22.20 8.89 -2.26
N SER A 419 21.82 10.15 -2.45
CA SER A 419 20.63 10.71 -1.79
C SER A 419 19.34 10.11 -2.36
N MET A 420 18.30 10.10 -1.53
CA MET A 420 16.93 9.90 -2.00
C MET A 420 16.34 11.24 -2.43
N LYS A 421 15.27 11.20 -3.22
CA LYS A 421 14.51 12.41 -3.54
C LYS A 421 14.00 13.02 -2.23
N GLY A 422 14.35 14.28 -1.95
CA GLY A 422 13.97 14.95 -0.72
C GLY A 422 14.89 14.72 0.48
N SER A 423 15.94 13.90 0.38
CA SER A 423 16.97 13.79 1.42
C SER A 423 18.33 14.34 0.99
N SER A 424 19.21 14.51 1.97
CA SER A 424 20.59 14.92 1.77
C SER A 424 21.53 14.03 2.57
N LEU A 425 22.61 13.56 1.96
CA LEU A 425 23.65 12.80 2.65
C LEU A 425 24.38 13.66 3.70
N HIS A 426 24.26 15.00 3.63
CA HIS A 426 24.74 15.87 4.70
C HIS A 426 24.06 15.60 6.05
N ALA A 427 22.92 14.89 6.10
CA ALA A 427 22.33 14.42 7.35
C ALA A 427 23.34 13.62 8.22
N PHE A 428 24.30 12.92 7.62
CA PHE A 428 25.37 12.22 8.34
C PHE A 428 26.27 13.14 9.16
N THR A 429 26.41 14.40 8.75
CA THR A 429 27.23 15.40 9.47
C THR A 429 26.53 15.97 10.71
N SER A 430 25.23 15.73 10.84
CA SER A 430 24.38 16.28 11.91
C SER A 430 23.87 15.20 12.87
N LEU A 431 24.48 14.01 12.85
CA LEU A 431 24.07 12.92 13.73
C LEU A 431 24.41 13.23 15.20
N PRO A 432 23.56 12.82 16.15
CA PRO A 432 23.69 13.20 17.55
C PRO A 432 24.85 12.52 18.30
N LYS A 433 25.40 11.42 17.76
CA LYS A 433 26.50 10.65 18.36
C LYS A 433 27.46 10.20 17.26
N GLU A 434 28.76 10.46 17.40
CA GLU A 434 29.80 10.00 16.46
C GLU A 434 29.80 8.47 16.29
N GLY A 435 29.49 7.72 17.35
CA GLY A 435 29.40 6.26 17.31
C GLY A 435 28.31 5.70 16.38
N LEU A 436 27.38 6.53 15.89
CA LEU A 436 26.42 6.12 14.87
C LEU A 436 27.06 5.97 13.49
N LEU A 437 28.24 6.55 13.25
CA LEU A 437 28.94 6.39 11.98
C LEU A 437 29.87 5.17 11.96
N HIS A 438 29.97 4.41 13.05
CA HIS A 438 30.90 3.29 13.18
C HIS A 438 30.25 2.02 13.73
N HIS A 439 30.58 0.87 13.13
CA HIS A 439 30.17 -0.46 13.59
C HIS A 439 28.66 -0.68 13.79
N GLN A 440 27.82 -0.04 12.97
CA GLN A 440 26.36 -0.19 13.03
C GLN A 440 25.80 -0.88 11.78
N CYS A 441 24.47 -0.94 11.70
CA CYS A 441 23.75 -1.37 10.50
C CYS A 441 23.00 -0.20 9.87
N ALA A 442 22.67 -0.31 8.59
CA ALA A 442 21.81 0.64 7.89
C ALA A 442 20.79 -0.08 7.02
N LEU A 443 19.58 0.46 6.95
CA LEU A 443 18.65 0.11 5.89
C LEU A 443 19.02 0.91 4.64
N VAL A 444 19.34 0.20 3.56
CA VAL A 444 19.75 0.78 2.28
C VAL A 444 18.81 0.30 1.17
N ILE A 445 18.30 1.26 0.39
CA ILE A 445 17.52 0.99 -0.81
C ILE A 445 18.45 1.02 -2.02
N PHE A 446 18.59 -0.14 -2.65
CA PHE A 446 19.34 -0.29 -3.88
C PHE A 446 18.45 -0.12 -5.09
N SER A 447 18.94 0.60 -6.10
CA SER A 447 18.23 0.82 -7.36
C SER A 447 19.23 1.01 -8.50
N TYR A 448 18.77 0.93 -9.76
CA TYR A 448 19.60 1.23 -10.92
C TYR A 448 19.10 2.49 -11.61
N ASP A 449 19.98 3.47 -11.79
CA ASP A 449 19.68 4.65 -12.59
C ASP A 449 20.11 4.42 -14.03
N HIS A 450 19.12 4.35 -14.91
CA HIS A 450 19.30 4.15 -16.33
C HIS A 450 19.99 5.33 -17.04
N LYS A 451 19.98 6.53 -16.45
CA LYS A 451 20.58 7.72 -17.07
C LYS A 451 22.07 7.83 -16.80
N THR A 452 22.48 7.52 -15.57
CA THR A 452 23.89 7.55 -15.15
C THR A 452 24.57 6.18 -15.32
N HIS A 453 23.79 5.13 -15.60
CA HIS A 453 24.22 3.73 -15.61
C HIS A 453 24.85 3.26 -14.29
N GLN A 454 24.43 3.87 -13.19
CA GLN A 454 24.96 3.57 -11.86
C GLN A 454 23.95 2.80 -11.02
N LEU A 455 24.48 1.90 -10.19
CA LEU A 455 23.72 1.33 -9.11
C LEU A 455 23.80 2.29 -7.93
N LEU A 456 22.64 2.71 -7.44
CA LEU A 456 22.50 3.66 -6.37
C LEU A 456 22.25 2.92 -5.06
N ALA A 457 23.01 3.27 -4.02
CA ALA A 457 22.80 2.80 -2.66
C ALA A 457 22.29 3.96 -1.81
N LYS A 458 20.99 3.95 -1.49
CA LYS A 458 20.32 5.07 -0.83
C LYS A 458 20.05 4.72 0.64
N PRO A 459 20.80 5.29 1.60
CA PRO A 459 20.60 4.99 3.01
C PRO A 459 19.30 5.63 3.51
N MET A 460 18.46 4.84 4.17
CA MET A 460 17.16 5.28 4.69
C MET A 460 17.16 5.45 6.21
N SER A 461 17.91 4.60 6.91
CA SER A 461 18.09 4.70 8.36
C SER A 461 19.39 4.06 8.82
N ILE A 462 19.89 4.53 9.96
CA ILE A 462 20.95 3.89 10.76
C ILE A 462 20.28 3.11 11.89
N ILE A 463 20.75 1.90 12.14
CA ILE A 463 20.22 0.97 13.14
C ILE A 463 21.36 0.63 14.09
N SER A 464 21.22 1.06 15.35
CA SER A 464 22.11 0.68 16.44
C SER A 464 21.43 -0.33 17.37
N SER A 465 22.14 -0.78 18.40
CA SER A 465 21.59 -1.64 19.46
C SER A 465 20.55 -0.94 20.35
N GLU A 466 20.34 0.37 20.19
CA GLU A 466 19.46 1.17 21.04
C GLU A 466 18.37 1.92 20.28
N HIS A 467 18.63 2.31 19.02
CA HIS A 467 17.76 3.22 18.26
C HIS A 467 17.80 2.95 16.76
N ILE A 468 16.71 3.34 16.08
CA ILE A 468 16.64 3.48 14.62
C ILE A 468 16.61 4.99 14.30
N VAL A 469 17.65 5.50 13.66
CA VAL A 469 17.76 6.90 13.24
C VAL A 469 17.37 7.00 11.76
N ARG A 470 16.20 7.58 11.47
CA ARG A 470 15.71 7.78 10.11
C ARG A 470 16.39 8.97 9.45
N LEU A 471 16.87 8.78 8.21
CA LEU A 471 17.58 9.79 7.43
C LEU A 471 16.68 10.49 6.40
N LEU A 472 15.46 9.99 6.23
CA LEU A 472 14.39 10.58 5.43
C LEU A 472 13.25 10.95 6.38
N TYR A 473 12.78 12.20 6.28
CA TYR A 473 11.62 12.69 7.01
C TYR A 473 10.54 13.10 6.01
#